data_AF-A0A931X5K0-F1
#
_entry.id   AF-A0A931X5K0-F1
#
_cell.length_a   1.000
_cell.length_b   1.000
_cell.length_c   1.000
_cell.angle_alpha   90.00
_cell.angle_beta   90.00
_cell.angle_gamma   90.00
#
_symmetry.space_group_name_H-M   'P 1'
#
loop_
_entity.id
_entity.type
_entity.pdbx_description
1 polymer ?
#
loop_
_entity_poly.entity_id
_entity_poly.type
_entity_poly.pdbx_seq_one_letter_code
_entity_poly.pdbx_strand_id
1 'polypeptide(L)'
;MKKRPDRRRGGRMTAPERLREPLERLYRDFAYAERIERDAIRFPLRYDDPRDREIAALLTACLAYGRVDLFGAQLDAVLARIGAPYDFTMRFDARRDGDTFRDFIYRFNRPRDLVAFFVAARQILGRHGTLETCFVHGDPDPRGPIAPALEGFARAFLEAELGDVFRGRRLSRGYRHLFPLPSAGGPCKRLLLFLRWMVRREPPDFGLWTAVSPARLVIPVDTHVENMSRAIGLTRRKSRSWRMAEEITGRLGLIDSRDPVKYDFALCHKRMSGDCRDRRDPEVCEPCGLRVVCRHWAGRRDEGRSHA
;
A
#
# COMPACT_ATOMS: atom_id res chain seq x y z
N MET A 1 -48.58 9.73 -12.16
CA MET A 1 -47.25 9.30 -12.67
C MET A 1 -46.48 8.57 -11.57
N LYS A 2 -46.48 7.23 -11.58
CA LYS A 2 -45.67 6.42 -10.65
C LYS A 2 -44.20 6.45 -11.09
N LYS A 3 -43.33 7.06 -10.27
CA LYS A 3 -41.86 7.00 -10.43
C LYS A 3 -41.44 5.53 -10.49
N ARG A 4 -40.90 5.09 -11.63
CA ARG A 4 -40.23 3.78 -11.75
C ARG A 4 -39.01 3.77 -10.80
N PRO A 5 -38.82 2.73 -9.98
CA PRO A 5 -37.64 2.64 -9.14
C PRO A 5 -36.40 2.48 -10.00
N ASP A 6 -35.42 3.37 -9.80
CA ASP A 6 -34.06 3.25 -10.32
C ASP A 6 -33.45 1.93 -9.82
N ARG A 7 -33.53 0.88 -10.64
CA ARG A 7 -32.82 -0.39 -10.44
C ARG A 7 -31.33 -0.13 -10.62
N ARG A 8 -30.68 0.45 -9.60
CA ARG A 8 -29.22 0.54 -9.51
C ARG A 8 -28.63 -0.86 -9.55
N ARG A 9 -28.20 -1.28 -10.74
CA ARG A 9 -27.46 -2.52 -10.98
C ARG A 9 -26.20 -2.54 -10.12
N GLY A 10 -26.26 -3.16 -8.94
CA GLY A 10 -25.05 -3.61 -8.27
C GLY A 10 -24.36 -4.60 -9.19
N GLY A 11 -23.23 -4.21 -9.79
CA GLY A 11 -22.50 -5.05 -10.75
C GLY A 11 -22.24 -6.45 -10.17
N ARG A 12 -22.45 -7.49 -10.98
CA ARG A 12 -22.13 -8.88 -10.60
C ARG A 12 -20.61 -9.01 -10.41
N MET A 13 -20.17 -9.83 -9.46
CA MET A 13 -18.75 -10.21 -9.35
C MET A 13 -18.34 -10.96 -10.62
N THR A 14 -17.13 -10.71 -11.13
CA THR A 14 -16.62 -11.39 -12.33
C THR A 14 -15.98 -12.71 -11.93
N ALA A 15 -16.36 -13.83 -12.56
CA ALA A 15 -15.79 -15.14 -12.27
C ALA A 15 -14.25 -15.13 -12.37
N PRO A 16 -13.51 -15.75 -11.42
CA PRO A 16 -12.04 -15.72 -11.41
C PRO A 16 -11.39 -16.18 -12.72
N GLU A 17 -11.98 -17.16 -13.39
CA GLU A 17 -11.50 -17.73 -14.66
C GLU A 17 -11.50 -16.67 -15.77
N ARG A 18 -12.50 -15.78 -15.75
CA ARG A 18 -12.59 -14.66 -16.70
C ARG A 18 -11.62 -13.53 -16.38
N LEU A 19 -11.16 -13.43 -15.13
CA LEU A 19 -10.21 -12.42 -14.68
C LEU A 19 -8.76 -12.80 -14.94
N ARG A 20 -8.46 -14.10 -14.98
CA ARG A 20 -7.10 -14.65 -15.12
C ARG A 20 -6.33 -14.02 -16.27
N GLU A 21 -6.73 -14.27 -17.51
CA GLU A 21 -5.98 -13.80 -18.68
C GLU A 21 -5.86 -12.26 -18.75
N PRO A 22 -6.93 -11.46 -18.52
CA PRO A 22 -6.81 -10.01 -18.48
C PRO A 22 -5.84 -9.47 -17.41
N LEU A 23 -5.82 -10.07 -16.22
CA LEU A 23 -4.94 -9.65 -15.13
C LEU A 23 -3.49 -10.11 -15.35
N GLU A 24 -3.27 -11.33 -15.84
CA GLU A 24 -1.93 -11.83 -16.20
C GLU A 24 -1.32 -10.98 -17.31
N ARG A 25 -2.10 -10.62 -18.33
CA ARG A 25 -1.66 -9.71 -19.39
C ARG A 25 -1.35 -8.32 -18.86
N LEU A 26 -2.23 -7.76 -18.01
CA LEU A 26 -1.98 -6.48 -17.37
C LEU A 26 -0.67 -6.51 -16.58
N TYR A 27 -0.42 -7.58 -15.82
CA TYR A 27 0.81 -7.74 -15.04
C TYR A 27 2.04 -7.86 -15.94
N ARG A 28 2.00 -8.68 -17.00
CA ARG A 28 3.14 -8.92 -17.88
C ARG A 28 3.52 -7.71 -18.73
N ASP A 29 2.53 -7.02 -19.29
CA ASP A 29 2.75 -6.00 -20.32
C ASP A 29 2.82 -4.58 -19.71
N PHE A 30 2.84 -4.46 -18.37
CA PHE A 30 2.84 -3.16 -17.71
C PHE A 30 4.19 -2.44 -17.87
N ALA A 31 4.14 -1.14 -18.17
CA ALA A 31 5.32 -0.29 -18.23
C ALA A 31 5.84 0.08 -16.83
N TYR A 32 6.41 -0.90 -16.12
CA TYR A 32 6.88 -0.72 -14.73
C TYR A 32 7.93 0.39 -14.59
N ALA A 33 8.96 0.41 -15.44
CA ALA A 33 10.06 1.36 -15.36
C ALA A 33 9.58 2.83 -15.35
N GLU A 34 8.69 3.18 -16.28
CA GLU A 34 8.12 4.54 -16.36
C GLU A 34 7.29 4.92 -15.12
N ARG A 35 6.65 3.93 -14.49
CA ARG A 35 5.72 4.16 -13.37
C ARG A 35 6.43 4.20 -12.02
N ILE A 36 7.56 3.50 -11.89
CA ILE A 36 8.42 3.55 -10.69
C ILE A 36 8.84 4.99 -10.40
N GLU A 37 9.26 5.75 -11.42
CA GLU A 37 9.71 7.15 -11.27
C GLU A 37 8.66 8.09 -10.67
N ARG A 38 7.38 7.72 -10.76
CA ARG A 38 6.24 8.49 -10.23
C ARG A 38 5.64 7.87 -8.97
N ASP A 39 6.15 6.73 -8.53
CA ASP A 39 5.67 6.00 -7.37
C ASP A 39 6.51 6.32 -6.11
N ALA A 40 5.92 6.07 -4.95
CA ALA A 40 6.62 6.18 -3.68
C ALA A 40 7.82 5.20 -3.58
N ILE A 41 7.77 4.06 -4.27
CA ILE A 41 8.84 3.06 -4.22
C ILE A 41 10.20 3.58 -4.71
N ARG A 42 10.23 4.68 -5.48
CA ARG A 42 11.48 5.31 -5.91
C ARG A 42 12.35 5.82 -4.76
N PHE A 43 11.77 6.16 -3.61
CA PHE A 43 12.52 6.69 -2.46
C PHE A 43 13.42 5.60 -1.83
N PRO A 44 12.89 4.42 -1.43
CA PRO A 44 13.73 3.34 -0.92
C PRO A 44 14.68 2.75 -1.97
N LEU A 45 14.34 2.78 -3.26
CA LEU A 45 15.21 2.27 -4.33
C LEU A 45 16.53 3.05 -4.49
N ARG A 46 16.69 4.22 -3.85
CA ARG A 46 17.94 4.99 -3.85
C ARG A 46 19.04 4.40 -2.97
N TYR A 47 18.70 3.43 -2.13
CA TYR A 47 19.63 2.87 -1.14
C TYR A 47 20.03 1.46 -1.55
N ASP A 48 21.32 1.23 -1.76
CA ASP A 48 21.86 -0.10 -2.08
C ASP A 48 21.99 -1.00 -0.86
N ASP A 49 22.30 -0.44 0.32
CA ASP A 49 22.31 -1.21 1.57
C ASP A 49 20.88 -1.65 1.92
N PRO A 50 20.61 -2.97 2.03
CA PRO A 50 19.31 -3.50 2.41
C PRO A 50 18.74 -2.91 3.71
N ARG A 51 19.60 -2.61 4.68
CA ARG A 51 19.21 -2.08 5.99
C ARG A 51 18.70 -0.65 5.88
N ASP A 52 19.40 0.17 5.09
CA ASP A 52 18.97 1.53 4.78
C ASP A 52 17.66 1.53 3.98
N ARG A 53 17.57 0.64 2.98
CA ARG A 53 16.36 0.46 2.17
C ARG A 53 15.16 0.05 3.02
N GLU A 54 15.32 -0.82 4.00
CA GLU A 54 14.25 -1.27 4.90
C GLU A 54 13.65 -0.09 5.69
N ILE A 55 14.49 0.75 6.31
CA ILE A 55 14.05 1.90 7.10
C ILE A 55 13.46 2.99 6.20
N ALA A 56 14.10 3.29 5.08
CA ALA A 56 13.59 4.24 4.09
C ALA A 56 12.22 3.79 3.57
N ALA A 57 12.04 2.50 3.29
CA ALA A 57 10.78 1.94 2.81
C ALA A 57 9.67 2.05 3.86
N LEU A 58 9.95 1.74 5.13
CA LEU A 58 8.95 1.87 6.20
C LEU A 58 8.50 3.32 6.33
N LEU A 59 9.46 4.26 6.44
CA LEU A 59 9.16 5.69 6.55
C LEU A 59 8.35 6.19 5.34
N THR A 60 8.77 5.82 4.14
CA THR A 60 8.09 6.15 2.88
C THR A 60 6.64 5.64 2.90
N ALA A 61 6.45 4.37 3.25
CA ALA A 61 5.14 3.75 3.29
C ALA A 61 4.22 4.41 4.33
N CYS A 62 4.72 4.70 5.53
CA CYS A 62 3.99 5.41 6.58
C CYS A 62 3.53 6.80 6.14
N LEU A 63 4.27 7.49 5.25
CA LEU A 63 3.93 8.80 4.70
C LEU A 63 3.15 8.77 3.37
N ALA A 64 2.98 7.59 2.76
CA ALA A 64 2.32 7.42 1.45
C ALA A 64 0.78 7.52 1.51
N TYR A 65 0.25 8.65 2.02
CA TYR A 65 -1.18 8.99 2.07
C TYR A 65 -1.47 10.38 1.47
N GLY A 66 -1.77 10.41 0.18
CA GLY A 66 -1.98 11.63 -0.59
C GLY A 66 -1.30 11.50 -1.94
N ARG A 67 -1.09 12.64 -2.63
CA ARG A 67 -0.31 12.67 -3.88
C ARG A 67 1.17 12.52 -3.56
N VAL A 68 1.89 11.75 -4.38
CA VAL A 68 3.34 11.50 -4.23
C VAL A 68 4.13 12.80 -4.21
N ASP A 69 3.83 13.74 -5.11
CA ASP A 69 4.54 15.03 -5.17
C ASP A 69 4.43 15.84 -3.87
N LEU A 70 3.35 15.68 -3.11
CA LEU A 70 3.12 16.45 -1.88
C LEU A 70 3.90 15.91 -0.68
N PHE A 71 3.89 14.59 -0.46
CA PHE A 71 4.69 14.02 0.64
C PHE A 71 6.16 13.82 0.22
N GLY A 72 6.41 13.66 -1.07
CA GLY A 72 7.72 13.41 -1.64
C GLY A 72 8.72 14.51 -1.31
N ALA A 73 8.35 15.79 -1.45
CA ALA A 73 9.23 16.91 -1.10
C ALA A 73 9.62 16.90 0.39
N GLN A 74 8.68 16.59 1.29
CA GLN A 74 8.96 16.49 2.74
C GLN A 74 9.83 15.26 3.05
N LEU A 75 9.57 14.14 2.39
CA LEU A 75 10.34 12.91 2.54
C LEU A 75 11.77 13.08 1.99
N ASP A 76 11.95 13.70 0.83
CA ASP A 76 13.26 14.04 0.26
C ASP A 76 14.08 14.89 1.23
N ALA A 77 13.46 15.93 1.79
CA ALA A 77 14.10 16.81 2.76
C ALA A 77 14.53 16.08 4.04
N VAL A 78 13.77 15.06 4.47
CA VAL A 78 14.12 14.20 5.62
C VAL A 78 15.23 13.23 5.25
N LEU A 79 15.08 12.48 4.15
CA LEU A 79 16.05 11.49 3.69
C LEU A 79 17.43 12.11 3.41
N ALA A 80 17.46 13.30 2.80
CA ALA A 80 18.69 14.03 2.56
C ALA A 80 19.40 14.46 3.86
N ARG A 81 18.64 14.82 4.91
CA ARG A 81 19.20 15.22 6.21
C ARG A 81 19.75 14.03 7.01
N ILE A 82 19.08 12.87 6.94
CA ILE A 82 19.50 11.69 7.71
C ILE A 82 20.63 10.90 7.03
N GLY A 83 20.82 11.06 5.71
CA GLY A 83 21.86 10.35 4.98
C GLY A 83 21.55 8.85 4.90
N ALA A 84 22.28 8.04 5.67
CA ALA A 84 22.13 6.59 5.79
C ALA A 84 21.04 6.25 6.85
N PRO A 85 19.81 5.88 6.46
CA PRO A 85 18.68 5.76 7.37
C PRO A 85 18.88 4.75 8.51
N TYR A 86 19.52 3.61 8.25
CA TYR A 86 19.79 2.60 9.29
C TYR A 86 20.81 3.12 10.31
N ASP A 87 21.95 3.60 9.85
CA ASP A 87 23.01 4.13 10.73
C ASP A 87 22.52 5.32 11.54
N PHE A 88 21.77 6.23 10.91
CA PHE A 88 21.11 7.34 11.58
C PHE A 88 20.16 6.83 12.67
N THR A 89 19.31 5.84 12.36
CA THR A 89 18.36 5.24 13.32
C THR A 89 19.08 4.63 14.52
N MET A 90 20.13 3.84 14.29
CA MET A 90 20.84 3.15 15.37
C MET A 90 21.55 4.12 16.33
N ARG A 91 22.06 5.23 15.79
CA ARG A 91 22.74 6.29 16.56
C ARG A 91 21.79 7.34 17.10
N PHE A 92 20.51 7.32 16.70
CA PHE A 92 19.55 8.39 16.99
C PHE A 92 19.37 8.61 18.49
N ASP A 93 19.53 9.86 18.90
CA ASP A 93 19.18 10.34 20.24
C ASP A 93 18.16 11.48 20.11
N ALA A 94 17.02 11.35 20.79
CA ALA A 94 15.92 12.31 20.65
C ALA A 94 16.27 13.73 21.11
N ARG A 95 17.20 13.89 22.07
CA ARG A 95 17.61 15.20 22.60
C ARG A 95 18.63 15.86 21.69
N ARG A 96 19.55 15.09 21.12
CA ARG A 96 20.60 15.58 20.21
C ARG A 96 20.08 15.82 18.80
N ASP A 97 19.33 14.86 18.26
CA ASP A 97 19.01 14.79 16.82
C ASP A 97 17.56 15.21 16.51
N GLY A 98 16.76 15.55 17.53
CA GLY A 98 15.35 15.89 17.36
C GLY A 98 15.11 17.08 16.41
N ASP A 99 16.02 18.05 16.43
CA ASP A 99 15.95 19.27 15.59
C ASP A 99 16.17 19.00 14.10
N THR A 100 16.70 17.82 13.73
CA THR A 100 16.79 17.38 12.33
C THR A 100 15.44 17.44 11.61
N PHE A 101 14.34 17.25 12.34
CA PHE A 101 12.98 17.25 11.79
C PHE A 101 12.21 18.54 12.02
N ARG A 102 12.83 19.62 12.52
CA ARG A 102 12.11 20.84 12.97
C ARG A 102 11.18 21.44 11.92
N ASP A 103 11.55 21.36 10.65
CA ASP A 103 10.79 21.92 9.52
C ASP A 103 9.78 20.91 8.91
N PHE A 104 9.76 19.67 9.40
CA PHE A 104 8.90 18.62 8.84
C PHE A 104 7.44 18.85 9.21
N ILE A 105 6.61 19.09 8.20
CA ILE A 105 5.16 19.19 8.35
C ILE A 105 4.51 18.50 7.15
N TYR A 106 3.77 17.42 7.43
CA TYR A 106 2.94 16.77 6.42
C TYR A 106 1.55 16.46 6.97
N ARG A 107 0.55 17.23 6.51
CA ARG A 107 -0.85 17.15 6.97
C ARG A 107 -0.96 17.32 8.49
N PHE A 108 -1.17 16.24 9.23
CA PHE A 108 -1.25 16.24 10.69
C PHE A 108 0.00 15.62 11.36
N ASN A 109 0.97 15.14 10.58
CA ASN A 109 2.27 14.71 11.09
C ASN A 109 3.17 15.93 11.32
N ARG A 110 3.90 15.88 12.43
CA ARG A 110 4.73 16.96 12.99
C ARG A 110 6.13 16.43 13.32
N PRO A 111 7.12 17.31 13.59
CA PRO A 111 8.50 16.89 13.84
C PRO A 111 8.63 15.79 14.89
N ARG A 112 7.93 15.93 16.02
CA ARG A 112 7.89 14.94 17.11
C ARG A 112 7.43 13.53 16.68
N ASP A 113 6.63 13.42 15.62
CA ASP A 113 6.16 12.12 15.13
C ASP A 113 7.28 11.37 14.41
N LEU A 114 8.20 12.09 13.74
CA LEU A 114 9.41 11.49 13.18
C LEU A 114 10.43 11.18 14.26
N VAL A 115 10.61 12.06 15.25
CA VAL A 115 11.44 11.75 16.44
C VAL A 115 10.97 10.43 17.08
N ALA A 116 9.67 10.30 17.33
CA ALA A 116 9.10 9.07 17.89
C ALA A 116 9.26 7.86 16.96
N PHE A 117 9.20 8.05 15.63
CA PHE A 117 9.45 6.98 14.66
C PHE A 117 10.87 6.42 14.82
N PHE A 118 11.89 7.30 14.86
CA PHE A 118 13.28 6.87 14.98
C PHE A 118 13.62 6.30 16.36
N VAL A 119 13.06 6.84 17.45
CA VAL A 119 13.19 6.23 18.78
C VAL A 119 12.61 4.81 18.80
N ALA A 120 11.39 4.62 18.30
CA ALA A 120 10.75 3.31 18.27
C ALA A 120 11.50 2.33 17.35
N ALA A 121 11.91 2.77 16.16
CA ALA A 121 12.69 1.95 15.22
C ALA A 121 14.01 1.50 15.85
N ARG A 122 14.75 2.40 16.53
CA ARG A 122 15.98 2.06 17.26
C ARG A 122 15.74 1.01 18.35
N GLN A 123 14.68 1.16 19.15
CA GLN A 123 14.34 0.18 20.20
C GLN A 123 14.00 -1.19 19.60
N ILE A 124 13.22 -1.22 18.53
CA ILE A 124 12.84 -2.45 17.82
C ILE A 124 14.07 -3.13 17.24
N LEU A 125 14.92 -2.39 16.51
CA LEU A 125 16.15 -2.92 15.94
C LEU A 125 17.11 -3.40 17.03
N GLY A 126 17.23 -2.69 18.16
CA GLY A 126 18.04 -3.12 19.30
C GLY A 126 17.54 -4.41 19.95
N ARG A 127 16.23 -4.65 19.98
CA ARG A 127 15.61 -5.84 20.59
C ARG A 127 15.58 -7.05 19.64
N HIS A 128 15.30 -6.82 18.36
CA HIS A 128 15.02 -7.88 17.38
C HIS A 128 16.09 -8.01 16.29
N GLY A 129 17.05 -7.09 16.19
CA GLY A 129 18.06 -7.03 15.14
C GLY A 129 17.55 -6.43 13.82
N THR A 130 16.39 -6.87 13.35
CA THR A 130 15.76 -6.44 12.08
C THR A 130 14.27 -6.18 12.24
N LEU A 131 13.66 -5.43 11.32
CA LEU A 131 12.21 -5.28 11.29
C LEU A 131 11.49 -6.58 10.88
N GLU A 132 12.10 -7.41 10.02
CA GLU A 132 11.57 -8.75 9.70
C GLU A 132 11.45 -9.62 10.94
N THR A 133 12.51 -9.68 11.78
CA THR A 133 12.50 -10.49 13.00
C THR A 133 11.47 -9.96 14.00
N CYS A 134 11.27 -8.65 14.09
CA CYS A 134 10.18 -8.06 14.87
C CYS A 134 8.80 -8.52 14.37
N PHE A 135 8.59 -8.49 13.05
CA PHE A 135 7.34 -8.92 12.43
C PHE A 135 7.05 -10.40 12.69
N VAL A 136 8.04 -11.27 12.48
CA VAL A 136 7.92 -12.73 12.70
C VAL A 136 7.72 -13.05 14.17
N HIS A 137 8.41 -12.35 15.08
CA HIS A 137 8.21 -12.53 16.52
C HIS A 137 6.77 -12.17 16.95
N GLY A 138 6.13 -11.22 16.27
CA GLY A 138 4.73 -10.87 16.49
C GLY A 138 3.71 -11.77 15.78
N ASP A 139 4.15 -12.78 15.03
CA ASP A 139 3.28 -13.66 14.24
C ASP A 139 2.91 -14.94 15.02
N PRO A 140 1.66 -15.07 15.52
CA PRO A 140 1.24 -16.24 16.27
C PRO A 140 1.07 -17.49 15.41
N ASP A 141 0.89 -17.35 14.09
CA ASP A 141 0.74 -18.46 13.15
C ASP A 141 1.32 -18.11 11.77
N PRO A 142 2.57 -18.57 11.48
CA PRO A 142 3.23 -18.34 10.20
C PRO A 142 2.52 -18.92 8.97
N ARG A 143 1.52 -19.80 9.17
CA ARG A 143 0.70 -20.40 8.09
C ARG A 143 -0.70 -19.79 8.03
N GLY A 144 -1.07 -18.98 9.02
CA GLY A 144 -2.36 -18.33 9.13
C GLY A 144 -2.45 -16.98 8.40
N PRO A 145 -3.56 -16.25 8.57
CA PRO A 145 -3.73 -14.90 8.06
C PRO A 145 -2.62 -13.96 8.55
N ILE A 146 -2.22 -12.99 7.73
CA ILE A 146 -1.16 -12.02 8.09
C ILE A 146 -1.61 -10.93 9.07
N ALA A 147 -2.91 -10.79 9.30
CA ALA A 147 -3.48 -9.70 10.11
C ALA A 147 -2.91 -9.65 11.54
N PRO A 148 -2.81 -10.77 12.29
CA PRO A 148 -2.22 -10.77 13.63
C PRO A 148 -0.74 -10.36 13.65
N ALA A 149 0.06 -10.83 12.68
CA ALA A 149 1.46 -10.43 12.56
C ALA A 149 1.61 -8.91 12.30
N LEU A 150 0.78 -8.37 11.40
CA LEU A 150 0.74 -6.94 11.11
C LEU A 150 0.27 -6.12 12.32
N GLU A 151 -0.70 -6.62 13.09
CA GLU A 151 -1.14 -6.02 14.36
C GLU A 151 0.01 -5.98 15.36
N GLY A 152 0.72 -7.09 15.56
CA GLY A 152 1.88 -7.19 16.45
C GLY A 152 3.00 -6.22 16.05
N PHE A 153 3.33 -6.17 14.77
CA PHE A 153 4.33 -5.24 14.23
C PHE A 153 3.95 -3.78 14.48
N ALA A 154 2.71 -3.38 14.16
CA ALA A 154 2.24 -2.02 14.40
C ALA A 154 2.21 -1.68 15.90
N ARG A 155 1.83 -2.64 16.76
CA ARG A 155 1.86 -2.48 18.22
C ARG A 155 3.26 -2.28 18.76
N ALA A 156 4.27 -2.98 18.24
CA ALA A 156 5.66 -2.79 18.65
C ALA A 156 6.10 -1.31 18.54
N PHE A 157 5.64 -0.59 17.51
CA PHE A 157 5.88 0.85 17.38
C PHE A 157 5.01 1.68 18.32
N LEU A 158 3.71 1.36 18.44
CA LEU A 158 2.79 2.12 19.28
C LEU A 158 3.10 1.99 20.78
N GLU A 159 3.67 0.87 21.19
CA GLU A 159 3.94 0.51 22.58
C GLU A 159 5.41 0.75 22.96
N ALA A 160 6.23 1.28 22.03
CA ALA A 160 7.60 1.69 22.29
C ALA A 160 7.70 2.74 23.42
N GLU A 161 8.85 2.79 24.09
CA GLU A 161 9.08 3.73 25.19
C GLU A 161 9.35 5.14 24.63
N LEU A 162 8.28 5.94 24.53
CA LEU A 162 8.29 7.26 23.91
C LEU A 162 8.09 8.41 24.91
N GLY A 163 8.38 8.16 26.18
CA GLY A 163 8.16 9.13 27.28
C GLY A 163 8.87 10.46 27.09
N ASP A 164 10.08 10.42 26.52
CA ASP A 164 10.88 11.63 26.20
C ASP A 164 10.28 12.46 25.06
N VAL A 165 9.44 11.86 24.21
CA VAL A 165 8.83 12.52 23.03
C VAL A 165 7.39 12.95 23.30
N PHE A 166 6.61 12.10 23.96
CA PHE A 166 5.21 12.33 24.29
C PHE A 166 4.99 12.38 25.81
N ARG A 167 4.93 13.60 26.35
CA ARG A 167 4.60 13.85 27.76
C ARG A 167 3.30 13.12 28.15
N GLY A 168 3.33 12.40 29.27
CA GLY A 168 2.17 11.66 29.79
C GLY A 168 1.79 10.41 28.99
N ARG A 169 2.70 9.85 28.17
CA ARG A 169 2.50 8.62 27.35
C ARG A 169 1.33 8.71 26.36
N ARG A 170 0.86 9.92 26.04
CA ARG A 170 -0.23 10.11 25.08
C ARG A 170 0.33 10.33 23.68
N LEU A 171 0.30 9.29 22.86
CA LEU A 171 0.72 9.35 21.46
C LEU A 171 -0.07 10.40 20.68
N SER A 172 0.63 11.14 19.81
CA SER A 172 -0.02 12.10 18.93
C SER A 172 -0.96 11.40 17.93
N ARG A 173 -1.90 12.16 17.34
CA ARG A 173 -2.71 11.67 16.22
C ARG A 173 -1.84 11.31 15.01
N GLY A 174 -0.81 12.10 14.72
CA GLY A 174 0.08 11.87 13.59
C GLY A 174 0.90 10.60 13.76
N TYR A 175 1.44 10.36 14.95
CA TYR A 175 2.20 9.14 15.23
C TYR A 175 1.34 7.88 15.13
N ARG A 176 0.15 7.87 15.78
CA ARG A 176 -0.81 6.77 15.64
C ARG A 176 -1.25 6.54 14.20
N HIS A 177 -1.25 7.59 13.38
CA HIS A 177 -1.54 7.43 11.97
C HIS A 177 -0.45 6.65 11.25
N LEU A 178 0.84 6.74 11.61
CA LEU A 178 1.90 6.00 10.93
C LEU A 178 1.70 4.47 11.02
N PHE A 179 1.10 3.99 12.12
CA PHE A 179 0.93 2.58 12.44
C PHE A 179 -0.55 2.21 12.63
N PRO A 180 -1.35 2.13 11.55
CA PRO A 180 -2.74 1.69 11.64
C PRO A 180 -2.83 0.22 12.03
N LEU A 181 -3.81 -0.10 12.89
CA LEU A 181 -4.09 -1.47 13.35
C LEU A 181 -5.17 -2.14 12.49
N PRO A 182 -4.98 -3.38 12.00
CA PRO A 182 -6.03 -4.17 11.39
C PRO A 182 -7.30 -4.28 12.26
N SER A 183 -7.13 -4.41 13.57
CA SER A 183 -8.23 -4.47 14.55
C SER A 183 -9.11 -3.21 14.57
N ALA A 184 -8.58 -2.06 14.13
CA ALA A 184 -9.33 -0.81 13.98
C ALA A 184 -10.17 -0.74 12.68
N GLY A 185 -10.15 -1.79 11.84
CA GLY A 185 -11.01 -1.97 10.67
C GLY A 185 -10.61 -1.21 9.40
N GLY A 186 -9.61 -0.32 9.49
CA GLY A 186 -9.05 0.38 8.33
C GLY A 186 -8.32 -0.57 7.37
N PRO A 187 -8.11 -0.18 6.10
CA PRO A 187 -7.52 -1.07 5.08
C PRO A 187 -6.02 -1.29 5.27
N CYS A 188 -5.37 -0.64 6.24
CA CYS A 188 -3.93 -0.73 6.54
C CYS A 188 -2.99 -0.59 5.32
N LYS A 189 -3.47 0.03 4.24
CA LYS A 189 -2.80 0.19 2.93
C LYS A 189 -1.31 0.49 3.02
N ARG A 190 -0.93 1.39 3.94
CA ARG A 190 0.46 1.85 4.06
C ARG A 190 1.39 0.75 4.57
N LEU A 191 1.02 0.05 5.64
CA LEU A 191 1.83 -1.06 6.11
C LEU A 191 1.74 -2.28 5.17
N LEU A 192 0.59 -2.50 4.52
CA LEU A 192 0.48 -3.53 3.47
C LEU A 192 1.37 -3.22 2.25
N LEU A 193 1.54 -1.94 1.89
CA LEU A 193 2.44 -1.51 0.83
C LEU A 193 3.90 -1.76 1.22
N PHE A 194 4.28 -1.43 2.46
CA PHE A 194 5.59 -1.78 3.01
C PHE A 194 5.85 -3.30 2.94
N LEU A 195 4.92 -4.12 3.42
CA LEU A 195 5.05 -5.58 3.36
C LEU A 195 5.16 -6.09 1.92
N ARG A 196 4.39 -5.52 0.98
CA ARG A 196 4.48 -5.87 -0.44
C ARG A 196 5.90 -5.64 -0.97
N TRP A 197 6.50 -4.48 -0.66
CA TRP A 197 7.87 -4.15 -1.04
C TRP A 197 8.90 -5.10 -0.42
N MET A 198 8.76 -5.38 0.89
CA MET A 198 9.68 -6.24 1.63
C MET A 198 9.63 -7.70 1.20
N VAL A 199 8.44 -8.25 0.95
CA VAL A 199 8.24 -9.70 0.85
C VAL A 199 8.24 -10.21 -0.60
N ARG A 200 7.72 -9.41 -1.55
CA ARG A 200 7.70 -9.84 -2.96
C ARG A 200 9.08 -9.65 -3.59
N ARG A 201 9.51 -10.66 -4.35
CA ARG A 201 10.86 -10.73 -4.95
C ARG A 201 10.93 -10.18 -6.36
N GLU A 202 9.80 -10.06 -7.04
CA GLU A 202 9.74 -9.56 -8.41
C GLU A 202 9.70 -8.02 -8.44
N PRO A 203 10.40 -7.39 -9.40
CA PRO A 203 10.29 -5.96 -9.61
C PRO A 203 8.82 -5.50 -9.74
N PRO A 204 8.46 -4.32 -9.20
CA PRO A 204 9.35 -3.30 -8.65
C PRO A 204 9.71 -3.51 -7.17
N ASP A 205 9.17 -4.55 -6.54
CA ASP A 205 9.43 -4.88 -5.14
C ASP A 205 10.84 -5.51 -5.01
N PHE A 206 11.42 -5.54 -3.81
CA PHE A 206 12.84 -5.87 -3.62
C PHE A 206 13.12 -7.09 -2.72
N GLY A 207 12.09 -7.71 -2.14
CA GLY A 207 12.19 -9.06 -1.57
C GLY A 207 13.20 -9.25 -0.44
N LEU A 208 13.44 -8.23 0.39
CA LEU A 208 14.37 -8.28 1.50
C LEU A 208 13.95 -9.25 2.61
N TRP A 209 12.64 -9.45 2.81
CA TRP A 209 12.10 -10.37 3.80
C TRP A 209 11.89 -11.75 3.18
N THR A 210 12.46 -12.77 3.81
CA THR A 210 12.48 -14.15 3.33
C THR A 210 11.70 -15.13 4.21
N ALA A 211 11.40 -14.76 5.45
CA ALA A 211 10.65 -15.56 6.42
C ALA A 211 9.11 -15.47 6.21
N VAL A 212 8.65 -14.47 5.47
CA VAL A 212 7.22 -14.29 5.14
C VAL A 212 6.97 -14.71 3.69
N SER A 213 5.93 -15.50 3.46
CA SER A 213 5.54 -15.92 2.10
C SER A 213 4.70 -14.85 1.39
N PRO A 214 4.96 -14.53 0.11
CA PRO A 214 4.11 -13.66 -0.71
C PRO A 214 2.64 -14.10 -0.75
N ALA A 215 2.37 -15.41 -0.63
CA ALA A 215 1.02 -15.97 -0.60
C ALA A 215 0.17 -15.47 0.58
N ARG A 216 0.81 -14.99 1.67
CA ARG A 216 0.12 -14.45 2.86
C ARG A 216 -0.20 -12.96 2.75
N LEU A 217 0.36 -12.26 1.77
CA LEU A 217 0.19 -10.82 1.64
C LEU A 217 -1.27 -10.46 1.35
N VAL A 218 -1.68 -9.30 1.87
CA VAL A 218 -3.00 -8.70 1.62
C VAL A 218 -2.80 -7.44 0.78
N ILE A 219 -3.63 -7.26 -0.24
CA ILE A 219 -3.49 -6.17 -1.20
C ILE A 219 -3.65 -4.78 -0.53
N PRO A 220 -2.73 -3.82 -0.76
CA PRO A 220 -2.80 -2.49 -0.18
C PRO A 220 -3.88 -1.61 -0.85
N VAL A 221 -5.15 -1.77 -0.45
CA VAL A 221 -6.28 -1.05 -1.07
C VAL A 221 -6.25 0.45 -0.80
N ASP A 222 -5.99 1.23 -1.85
CA ASP A 222 -6.26 2.67 -1.90
C ASP A 222 -7.48 2.99 -2.79
N THR A 223 -7.71 4.28 -3.08
CA THR A 223 -8.81 4.71 -3.97
C THR A 223 -8.67 4.14 -5.39
N HIS A 224 -7.45 4.02 -5.90
CA HIS A 224 -7.19 3.57 -7.26
C HIS A 224 -7.45 2.06 -7.38
N VAL A 225 -6.89 1.27 -6.47
CA VAL A 225 -7.11 -0.19 -6.38
C VAL A 225 -8.59 -0.50 -6.12
N GLU A 226 -9.26 0.24 -5.23
CA GLU A 226 -10.70 0.11 -4.98
C GLU A 226 -11.51 0.34 -6.27
N ASN A 227 -11.23 1.43 -6.99
CA ASN A 227 -11.95 1.78 -8.22
C ASN A 227 -11.76 0.70 -9.29
N MET A 228 -10.52 0.28 -9.52
CA MET A 228 -10.20 -0.79 -10.47
C MET A 228 -10.87 -2.09 -10.08
N SER A 229 -10.76 -2.49 -8.81
CA SER A 229 -11.35 -3.72 -8.28
C SER A 229 -12.87 -3.74 -8.48
N ARG A 230 -13.56 -2.62 -8.30
CA ARG A 230 -15.00 -2.52 -8.62
C ARG A 230 -15.27 -2.56 -10.11
N ALA A 231 -14.43 -1.92 -10.93
CA ALA A 231 -14.61 -1.84 -12.37
C ALA A 231 -14.53 -3.23 -13.01
N ILE A 232 -13.61 -4.09 -12.57
CA ILE A 232 -13.45 -5.46 -13.09
C ILE A 232 -14.18 -6.53 -12.28
N GLY A 233 -14.84 -6.18 -11.18
CA GLY A 233 -15.67 -7.11 -10.41
C GLY A 233 -14.91 -8.01 -9.42
N LEU A 234 -13.78 -7.53 -8.87
CA LEU A 234 -13.08 -8.11 -7.71
C LEU A 234 -13.75 -7.78 -6.38
N THR A 235 -14.56 -6.72 -6.28
CA THR A 235 -15.34 -6.42 -5.07
C THR A 235 -16.62 -5.67 -5.40
N ARG A 236 -17.66 -5.87 -4.56
CA ARG A 236 -18.87 -5.04 -4.52
C ARG A 236 -18.94 -4.14 -3.29
N ARG A 237 -18.01 -4.28 -2.35
CA ARG A 237 -17.99 -3.50 -1.11
C ARG A 237 -17.86 -2.03 -1.44
N LYS A 238 -18.51 -1.17 -0.65
CA LYS A 238 -18.51 0.30 -0.82
C LYS A 238 -17.48 1.02 0.05
N SER A 239 -17.01 0.35 1.10
CA SER A 239 -16.10 0.95 2.09
C SER A 239 -14.71 0.34 1.97
N ARG A 240 -13.69 1.19 1.87
CA ARG A 240 -12.28 0.81 1.96
C ARG A 240 -11.97 0.36 3.40
N SER A 241 -12.09 -0.93 3.66
CA SER A 241 -11.85 -1.55 4.96
C SER A 241 -10.95 -2.76 4.83
N TRP A 242 -10.46 -3.28 5.96
CA TRP A 242 -9.71 -4.54 6.01
C TRP A 242 -10.45 -5.67 5.26
N ARG A 243 -11.76 -5.81 5.48
CA ARG A 243 -12.61 -6.80 4.81
C ARG A 243 -12.64 -6.65 3.28
N MET A 244 -12.49 -5.44 2.75
CA MET A 244 -12.36 -5.24 1.30
C MET A 244 -11.01 -5.75 0.79
N ALA A 245 -9.94 -5.45 1.52
CA ALA A 245 -8.60 -5.94 1.17
C ALA A 245 -8.54 -7.47 1.18
N GLU A 246 -9.10 -8.13 2.21
CA GLU A 246 -9.22 -9.59 2.27
C GLU A 246 -10.07 -10.15 1.14
N GLU A 247 -11.23 -9.55 0.83
CA GLU A 247 -12.10 -10.02 -0.26
C GLU A 247 -11.40 -9.95 -1.62
N ILE A 248 -10.73 -8.82 -1.91
CA ILE A 248 -9.98 -8.66 -3.17
C ILE A 248 -8.84 -9.68 -3.21
N THR A 249 -8.05 -9.78 -2.14
CA THR A 249 -6.90 -10.71 -2.04
C THR A 249 -7.34 -12.16 -2.24
N GLY A 250 -8.40 -12.60 -1.54
CA GLY A 250 -8.90 -13.97 -1.67
C GLY A 250 -9.34 -14.32 -3.09
N ARG A 251 -9.89 -13.35 -3.83
CA ARG A 251 -10.22 -13.55 -5.26
C ARG A 251 -9.00 -13.59 -6.15
N LEU A 252 -8.01 -12.76 -5.90
CA LEU A 252 -6.75 -12.81 -6.63
C LEU A 252 -6.00 -14.12 -6.34
N GLY A 253 -6.14 -14.68 -5.14
CA GLY A 253 -5.62 -16.00 -4.76
C GLY A 253 -6.24 -17.17 -5.54
N LEU A 254 -7.47 -17.02 -6.07
CA LEU A 254 -8.06 -18.00 -6.99
C LEU A 254 -7.42 -17.95 -8.40
N ILE A 255 -6.69 -16.88 -8.70
CA ILE A 255 -5.96 -16.68 -9.95
C ILE A 255 -4.52 -17.12 -9.75
N ASP A 256 -3.82 -16.52 -8.79
CA ASP A 256 -2.47 -16.90 -8.38
C ASP A 256 -2.40 -17.01 -6.86
N SER A 257 -2.35 -18.24 -6.35
CA SER A 257 -2.28 -18.52 -4.92
C SER A 257 -0.89 -18.32 -4.33
N ARG A 258 0.17 -18.22 -5.17
CA ARG A 258 1.55 -18.04 -4.72
C ARG A 258 1.88 -16.56 -4.50
N ASP A 259 1.30 -15.68 -5.31
CA ASP A 259 1.45 -14.22 -5.19
C ASP A 259 0.15 -13.49 -5.56
N PRO A 260 -0.86 -13.50 -4.67
CA PRO A 260 -2.16 -12.90 -4.96
C PRO A 260 -2.09 -11.37 -5.12
N VAL A 261 -1.05 -10.73 -4.60
CA VAL A 261 -0.93 -9.27 -4.61
C VAL A 261 -0.12 -8.75 -5.80
N LYS A 262 0.37 -9.61 -6.70
CA LYS A 262 1.21 -9.20 -7.85
C LYS A 262 0.61 -8.16 -8.78
N TYR A 263 -0.72 -8.14 -8.87
CA TYR A 263 -1.45 -7.23 -9.73
C TYR A 263 -1.60 -5.81 -9.15
N ASP A 264 -1.26 -5.61 -7.87
CA ASP A 264 -1.50 -4.37 -7.14
C ASP A 264 -0.92 -3.14 -7.83
N PHE A 265 0.37 -3.18 -8.17
CA PHE A 265 1.07 -2.05 -8.77
C PHE A 265 0.43 -1.64 -10.10
N ALA A 266 0.22 -2.60 -11.01
CA ALA A 266 -0.36 -2.36 -12.33
C ALA A 266 -1.82 -1.87 -12.24
N LEU A 267 -2.62 -2.44 -11.34
CA LEU A 267 -4.00 -1.96 -11.09
C LEU A 267 -4.00 -0.52 -10.57
N CYS A 268 -3.19 -0.22 -9.55
CA CYS A 268 -3.12 1.11 -8.98
C CYS A 268 -2.70 2.15 -10.02
N HIS A 269 -1.58 1.91 -10.71
CA HIS A 269 -1.02 2.86 -11.67
C HIS A 269 -1.86 3.04 -12.93
N LYS A 270 -2.52 1.98 -13.43
CA LYS A 270 -3.46 2.13 -14.56
C LYS A 270 -4.54 3.17 -14.27
N ARG A 271 -5.00 3.27 -13.02
CA ARG A 271 -5.99 4.28 -12.61
C ARG A 271 -5.33 5.62 -12.26
N MET A 272 -4.16 5.61 -11.64
CA MET A 272 -3.43 6.82 -11.26
C MET A 272 -2.98 7.64 -12.48
N SER A 273 -2.54 6.97 -13.55
CA SER A 273 -2.05 7.60 -14.78
C SER A 273 -3.14 8.08 -15.74
N GLY A 274 -4.42 7.80 -15.44
CA GLY A 274 -5.53 8.16 -16.33
C GLY A 274 -5.88 7.11 -17.38
N ASP A 275 -5.13 6.00 -17.44
CA ASP A 275 -5.35 4.84 -18.32
C ASP A 275 -6.61 4.02 -17.95
N CYS A 276 -7.41 4.52 -17.00
CA CYS A 276 -8.77 4.14 -16.70
C CYS A 276 -9.53 5.34 -16.09
N ARG A 277 -10.55 5.85 -16.81
CA ARG A 277 -11.37 7.00 -16.36
C ARG A 277 -12.54 6.63 -15.43
N ASP A 278 -12.73 5.34 -15.09
CA ASP A 278 -13.87 4.82 -14.28
C ASP A 278 -15.24 5.23 -14.83
N ARG A 279 -15.28 5.35 -16.16
CA ARG A 279 -16.45 5.55 -17.01
C ARG A 279 -16.10 5.01 -18.40
N ARG A 280 -17.11 4.74 -19.23
CA ARG A 280 -16.88 4.40 -20.64
C ARG A 280 -16.25 5.60 -21.34
N ASP A 281 -15.16 5.33 -22.04
CA ASP A 281 -14.42 6.31 -22.81
C ASP A 281 -13.81 5.55 -24.00
N PRO A 282 -14.29 5.71 -25.24
CA PRO A 282 -13.84 4.90 -26.37
C PRO A 282 -12.32 4.94 -26.57
N GLU A 283 -11.71 6.12 -26.51
CA GLU A 283 -10.26 6.29 -26.71
C GLU A 283 -9.43 5.54 -25.66
N VAL A 284 -9.83 5.61 -24.39
CA VAL A 284 -9.10 4.94 -23.29
C VAL A 284 -9.48 3.45 -23.18
N CYS A 285 -10.74 3.10 -23.43
CA CYS A 285 -11.27 1.75 -23.18
C CYS A 285 -11.06 0.79 -24.35
N GLU A 286 -11.01 1.28 -25.59
CA GLU A 286 -10.84 0.43 -26.76
C GLU A 286 -9.54 -0.38 -26.72
N PRO A 287 -8.35 0.20 -26.43
CA PRO A 287 -7.11 -0.56 -26.29
C PRO A 287 -6.94 -1.26 -24.92
N CYS A 288 -7.90 -1.11 -23.99
CA CYS A 288 -7.73 -1.58 -22.62
C CYS A 288 -7.82 -3.12 -22.53
N GLY A 289 -6.74 -3.79 -22.10
CA GLY A 289 -6.72 -5.25 -21.89
C GLY A 289 -7.75 -5.78 -20.87
N LEU A 290 -8.26 -4.93 -19.97
CA LEU A 290 -9.32 -5.29 -19.02
C LEU A 290 -10.75 -5.12 -19.58
N ARG A 291 -10.90 -4.64 -20.82
CA ARG A 291 -12.19 -4.30 -21.44
C ARG A 291 -13.20 -5.44 -21.35
N VAL A 292 -12.75 -6.68 -21.57
CA VAL A 292 -13.58 -7.91 -21.58
C VAL A 292 -14.22 -8.26 -20.23
N VAL A 293 -13.70 -7.71 -19.12
CA VAL A 293 -14.20 -7.90 -17.76
C VAL A 293 -14.69 -6.60 -17.11
N CYS A 294 -14.49 -5.45 -17.77
CA CYS A 294 -14.84 -4.15 -17.22
C CYS A 294 -16.35 -3.89 -17.32
N ARG A 295 -16.98 -3.57 -16.18
CA ARG A 295 -18.41 -3.23 -16.09
C ARG A 295 -18.80 -1.97 -16.86
N HIS A 296 -17.85 -1.07 -17.12
CA HIS A 296 -18.12 0.17 -17.87
C HIS A 296 -18.28 -0.08 -19.36
N TRP A 297 -17.73 -1.20 -19.85
CA TRP A 297 -17.87 -1.64 -21.23
C TRP A 297 -18.95 -2.70 -21.39
N ALA A 298 -19.05 -3.63 -20.44
CA ALA A 298 -20.04 -4.69 -20.47
C ALA A 298 -21.47 -4.15 -20.27
N GLY A 299 -22.29 -4.18 -21.33
CA GLY A 299 -23.74 -3.99 -21.22
C GLY A 299 -24.37 -2.85 -22.03
N ARG A 300 -23.68 -2.25 -22.99
CA ARG A 300 -24.30 -1.46 -24.06
C ARG A 300 -23.87 -2.03 -25.41
N ARG A 301 -24.82 -2.57 -26.18
CA ARG A 301 -24.61 -2.80 -27.62
C ARG A 301 -24.33 -1.44 -28.25
N ASP A 302 -23.51 -1.40 -29.28
CA ASP A 302 -23.29 -0.20 -30.08
C ASP A 302 -24.61 0.23 -30.75
N GLU A 303 -25.40 1.04 -30.06
CA GLU A 303 -26.41 1.89 -30.68
C GLU A 303 -25.64 3.00 -31.41
N GLY A 304 -25.15 2.71 -32.63
CA GLY A 304 -24.36 3.70 -33.37
C GLY A 304 -23.62 3.26 -34.63
N ARG A 305 -23.89 2.08 -35.20
CA ARG A 305 -23.54 1.81 -36.61
C ARG A 305 -24.80 1.61 -37.44
N SER A 306 -25.48 2.72 -37.69
CA SER A 306 -26.41 2.85 -38.80
C SER A 306 -26.27 4.26 -39.33
N HIS A 307 -25.36 4.45 -40.28
CA HIS A 307 -25.51 5.41 -41.37
C HIS A 307 -24.77 4.82 -42.57
N ALA A 308 -25.58 4.20 -43.43
CA ALA A 308 -25.38 4.25 -44.87
C ALA A 308 -25.33 5.72 -45.33
#